data_AF-A0A0G0UJK0-F1
#
_entry.id   AF-A0A0G0UJK0-F1
#
_cell.length_a   1.000
_cell.length_b   1.000
_cell.length_c   1.000
_cell.angle_alpha   90.00
_cell.angle_beta   90.00
_cell.angle_gamma   90.00
#
_symmetry.space_group_name_H-M   'P 1'
#
loop_
_entity.id
_entity.type
_entity.pdbx_description
1 polymer ?
#
loop_
_entity_poly.entity_id
_entity_poly.type
_entity_poly.pdbx_seq_one_letter_code
_entity_poly.pdbx_strand_id
1 'polypeptide(L)'
;MKINDFIKERPYLVWGTRNYENLSQEAIVENVLNYGDFNDVKKMFAILGIKKTAGIFKGQISQKRNNYRPKIKNYFNLYFKKYA
;
A
#
# COMPACT_ATOMS: atom_id res chain seq x y z
N MET A 1 8.39 14.12 -4.19
CA MET A 1 7.52 13.28 -5.06
C MET A 1 6.23 13.00 -4.32
N LYS A 2 5.05 13.21 -4.93
CA LYS A 2 3.78 12.81 -4.32
C LYS A 2 3.54 11.32 -4.56
N ILE A 3 2.73 10.70 -3.71
CA ILE A 3 2.39 9.27 -3.84
C ILE A 3 1.56 8.97 -5.10
N ASN A 4 0.80 9.95 -5.60
CA ASN A 4 0.07 9.83 -6.87
C ASN A 4 1.02 9.87 -8.08
N ASP A 5 2.16 10.57 -8.00
CA ASP A 5 3.17 10.53 -9.07
C ASP A 5 3.82 9.13 -9.12
N PHE A 6 4.10 8.55 -7.94
CA PHE A 6 4.62 7.19 -7.82
C PHE A 6 3.71 6.13 -8.47
N ILE A 7 2.39 6.23 -8.30
CA ILE A 7 1.45 5.24 -8.82
C ILE A 7 1.18 5.42 -10.32
N LYS A 8 1.27 6.64 -10.86
CA LYS A 8 1.17 6.92 -12.30
C LYS A 8 2.23 6.16 -13.11
N GLU A 9 3.44 6.03 -12.56
CA GLU A 9 4.53 5.27 -13.18
C GLU A 9 4.32 3.74 -13.11
N ARG A 10 3.35 3.27 -12.33
CA ARG A 10 3.12 1.85 -12.01
C ARG A 10 1.67 1.45 -12.27
N PRO A 11 1.16 1.62 -13.50
CA PRO A 11 -0.23 1.31 -13.81
C PRO A 11 -0.59 -0.17 -13.58
N TYR A 12 0.40 -1.08 -13.61
CA TYR A 12 0.22 -2.51 -13.31
C TYR A 12 -0.24 -2.78 -11.87
N LEU A 13 -0.01 -1.85 -10.93
CA LEU A 13 -0.47 -1.95 -9.55
C LEU A 13 -1.96 -1.59 -9.41
N VAL A 14 -2.55 -0.89 -10.38
CA VAL A 14 -3.93 -0.40 -10.31
C VAL A 14 -4.62 -0.59 -11.67
N TRP A 15 -5.02 -1.83 -11.97
CA TRP A 15 -5.65 -2.17 -13.25
C TRP A 15 -7.11 -1.71 -13.38
N GLY A 16 -7.79 -1.44 -12.26
CA GLY A 16 -9.23 -1.15 -12.21
C GLY A 16 -9.61 0.29 -12.56
N THR A 17 -8.65 1.20 -12.69
CA THR A 17 -8.91 2.60 -13.05
C THR A 17 -7.70 3.25 -13.70
N ARG A 18 -7.97 4.28 -14.52
CA ARG A 18 -6.96 5.18 -15.10
C ARG A 18 -6.85 6.52 -14.35
N ASN A 19 -7.71 6.75 -13.35
CA ASN A 19 -7.75 7.99 -12.59
C ASN A 19 -6.70 7.98 -11.45
N TYR A 20 -5.42 7.96 -11.81
CA TYR A 20 -4.31 7.86 -10.86
C TYR A 20 -4.16 9.11 -9.96
N GLU A 21 -4.58 10.28 -10.45
CA GLU A 21 -4.44 11.55 -9.74
C GLU A 21 -5.31 11.63 -8.49
N ASN A 22 -6.47 10.97 -8.54
CA ASN A 22 -7.47 11.02 -7.48
C ASN A 22 -7.50 9.74 -6.63
N LEU A 23 -6.51 8.85 -6.78
CA LEU A 23 -6.40 7.67 -5.92
C LEU A 23 -6.09 8.10 -4.48
N SER A 24 -6.83 7.54 -3.54
CA SER A 24 -6.57 7.72 -2.12
C SER A 24 -5.27 7.01 -1.71
N GLN A 25 -4.66 7.49 -0.62
CA GLN A 25 -3.43 6.88 -0.11
C GLN A 25 -3.68 5.44 0.34
N GLU A 26 -4.86 5.17 0.89
CA GLU A 26 -5.35 3.86 1.30
C GLU A 26 -5.37 2.89 0.12
N ALA A 27 -5.95 3.32 -1.02
CA ALA A 27 -6.00 2.49 -2.22
C ALA A 27 -4.59 2.19 -2.75
N ILE A 28 -3.70 3.20 -2.75
CA ILE A 28 -2.32 3.00 -3.19
C ILE A 28 -1.58 2.02 -2.27
N VAL A 29 -1.70 2.19 -0.94
CA VAL A 29 -1.07 1.28 0.03
C VAL A 29 -1.57 -0.16 -0.15
N GLU A 30 -2.88 -0.39 -0.26
CA GLU A 30 -3.42 -1.74 -0.43
C GLU A 30 -2.91 -2.40 -1.72
N ASN A 31 -2.85 -1.65 -2.82
CA ASN A 31 -2.38 -2.18 -4.10
C ASN A 31 -0.87 -2.46 -4.09
N VAL A 32 -0.04 -1.54 -3.56
CA VAL A 32 1.41 -1.73 -3.48
C VAL A 32 1.76 -2.92 -2.60
N LEU A 33 1.13 -3.06 -1.43
CA LEU A 33 1.42 -4.18 -0.53
C LEU A 33 0.96 -5.53 -1.11
N ASN A 34 -0.12 -5.55 -1.90
CA ASN A 34 -0.62 -6.79 -2.50
C ASN A 34 0.13 -7.23 -3.77
N TYR A 35 0.52 -6.27 -4.61
CA TYR A 35 0.95 -6.53 -5.98
C TYR A 35 2.33 -5.96 -6.32
N GLY A 36 2.86 -5.06 -5.50
CA GLY A 36 4.18 -4.46 -5.69
C GLY A 36 5.32 -5.42 -5.43
N ASP A 37 6.46 -5.12 -6.05
CA ASP A 37 7.72 -5.78 -5.74
C ASP A 37 8.40 -5.14 -4.50
N PHE A 38 9.56 -5.66 -4.13
CA PHE A 38 10.32 -5.13 -2.99
C PHE A 38 10.72 -3.66 -3.17
N ASN A 39 11.07 -3.24 -4.39
CA ASN A 39 11.47 -1.87 -4.68
C ASN A 39 10.27 -0.91 -4.61
N ASP A 40 9.10 -1.33 -5.05
CA ASP A 40 7.86 -0.58 -4.96
C ASP A 40 7.49 -0.30 -3.49
N VAL A 41 7.57 -1.33 -2.64
CA VAL A 41 7.31 -1.21 -1.20
C VAL A 41 8.33 -0.26 -0.56
N LYS A 42 9.62 -0.41 -0.87
CA LYS A 42 10.68 0.46 -0.33
C LYS A 42 10.49 1.92 -0.76
N LYS A 43 10.13 2.16 -2.03
CA LYS A 43 9.84 3.50 -2.54
C LYS A 43 8.60 4.10 -1.88
N MET A 44 7.53 3.33 -1.72
CA MET A 44 6.34 3.79 -1.01
C MET A 44 6.66 4.17 0.44
N PHE A 45 7.47 3.37 1.16
CA PHE A 45 7.91 3.71 2.52
C PHE A 45 8.77 4.97 2.57
N ALA A 46 9.61 5.23 1.55
CA ALA A 46 10.38 6.46 1.48
C ALA A 46 9.48 7.71 1.28
N ILE A 47 8.33 7.56 0.62
CA ILE A 47 7.38 8.66 0.34
C ILE A 47 6.44 8.90 1.52
N LEU A 48 5.82 7.84 2.06
CA LEU A 48 4.78 7.95 3.09
C LEU A 48 5.33 7.83 4.51
N GLY A 49 6.46 7.16 4.69
CA GLY A 49 6.98 6.75 5.98
C GLY A 49 6.31 5.48 6.51
N ILE A 50 7.12 4.62 7.14
CA ILE A 50 6.68 3.31 7.63
C ILE A 50 5.53 3.39 8.65
N LYS A 51 5.56 4.37 9.56
CA LYS A 51 4.51 4.55 10.59
C LYS A 51 3.16 4.90 9.97
N LYS A 52 3.15 5.79 8.97
CA LYS A 52 1.93 6.18 8.26
C LYS A 52 1.35 5.02 7.48
N THR A 53 2.20 4.29 6.74
CA THR A 53 1.76 3.09 6.02
C THR A 53 1.21 2.02 6.96
N ALA A 54 1.87 1.80 8.10
CA ALA A 54 1.37 0.85 9.11
C ALA A 54 0.01 1.26 9.69
N GLY A 55 -0.22 2.56 9.93
CA GLY A 55 -1.51 3.08 10.38
C GLY A 55 -2.63 2.82 9.37
N ILE A 56 -2.39 3.13 8.10
CA ILE A 56 -3.32 2.86 6.98
C ILE A 56 -3.62 1.35 6.91
N PHE A 57 -2.58 0.53 6.87
CA PHE A 57 -2.71 -0.92 6.82
C PHE A 57 -3.56 -1.47 7.97
N LYS A 58 -3.26 -1.06 9.22
CA LYS A 58 -4.01 -1.47 10.42
C LYS A 58 -5.50 -1.10 10.32
N GLY A 59 -5.81 0.13 9.90
CA GLY A 59 -7.19 0.60 9.72
C GLY A 59 -7.96 -0.13 8.62
N GLN A 60 -7.27 -0.61 7.58
CA GLN A 60 -7.88 -1.40 6.52
C GLN A 60 -8.13 -2.85 6.96
N ILE A 61 -7.15 -3.50 7.61
CA ILE A 61 -7.31 -4.90 8.00
C ILE A 61 -8.26 -5.13 9.18
N SER A 62 -8.62 -4.07 9.91
CA SER A 62 -9.66 -4.08 10.96
C SER A 62 -11.08 -4.05 10.40
N GLN A 63 -11.25 -3.73 9.11
CA GLN A 63 -12.56 -3.73 8.46
C GLN A 63 -13.07 -5.17 8.26
N LYS A 64 -14.41 -5.33 8.34
CA LYS A 64 -15.08 -6.63 8.12
C LYS A 64 -14.74 -7.23 6.75
N ARG A 65 -14.56 -6.38 5.73
CA ARG A 65 -14.07 -6.75 4.39
C ARG A 65 -12.84 -5.91 4.07
N ASN A 66 -11.81 -6.55 3.52
CA ASN A 66 -10.59 -5.90 3.03
C ASN A 66 -10.04 -6.74 1.86
N ASN A 67 -9.29 -6.12 0.95
CA ASN A 67 -8.80 -6.79 -0.27
C ASN A 67 -7.38 -7.35 -0.11
N TYR A 68 -6.85 -7.40 1.12
CA TYR A 68 -5.54 -8.00 1.37
C TYR A 68 -5.58 -9.51 1.21
N ARG A 69 -4.66 -10.04 0.41
CA ARG A 69 -4.45 -11.49 0.33
C ARG A 69 -3.98 -12.01 1.71
N PRO A 70 -4.43 -13.19 2.18
CA PRO A 70 -4.10 -13.69 3.52
C PRO A 70 -2.59 -13.69 3.84
N LYS A 71 -1.75 -14.12 2.88
CA LYS A 71 -0.29 -14.12 3.03
C LYS A 71 0.31 -12.72 3.19
N ILE A 72 -0.22 -11.74 2.46
CA ILE A 72 0.22 -10.34 2.49
C ILE A 72 -0.18 -9.72 3.83
N LYS A 73 -1.43 -9.93 4.24
CA LYS A 73 -1.93 -9.51 5.55
C LYS A 73 -1.05 -10.06 6.68
N ASN A 74 -0.75 -11.36 6.66
CA ASN A 74 0.09 -11.97 7.69
C ASN A 74 1.51 -11.38 7.71
N TYR A 75 2.17 -11.32 6.55
CA TYR A 75 3.53 -10.81 6.43
C TYR A 75 3.65 -9.37 6.94
N PHE A 76 2.81 -8.46 6.44
CA PHE A 76 2.90 -7.05 6.80
C PHE A 76 2.41 -6.78 8.22
N ASN A 77 1.49 -7.59 8.76
CA ASN A 77 1.15 -7.51 10.18
C ASN A 77 2.37 -7.80 11.09
N LEU A 78 3.15 -8.84 10.77
CA LEU A 78 4.39 -9.16 11.50
C LEU A 78 5.47 -8.09 11.28
N TYR A 79 5.65 -7.66 10.04
CA TYR A 79 6.65 -6.65 9.67
C TYR A 79 6.38 -5.33 10.41
N PHE A 80 5.15 -4.82 10.36
CA PHE A 80 4.80 -3.57 11.04
C PHE A 80 4.81 -3.70 12.56
N LYS A 81 4.54 -4.89 13.13
CA LYS A 81 4.70 -5.10 14.58
C LYS A 81 6.16 -4.92 15.03
N LYS A 82 7.14 -5.24 14.18
CA LYS A 82 8.57 -5.11 14.49
C LYS A 82 9.12 -3.71 14.20
N TYR A 83 8.67 -3.09 13.11
CA TYR A 83 9.33 -1.89 12.55
C TYR A 83 8.49 -0.61 12.61
N ALA A 84 7.25 -0.63 13.13
CA ALA A 84 6.35 0.52 13.13
C ALA A 84 5.61 0.74 14.47
#